data_AF-A0A182VEQ1-F1
#
_entry.id   AF-A0A182VEQ1-F1
#
_cell.length_a   1.000
_cell.length_b   1.000
_cell.length_c   1.000
_cell.angle_alpha   90.00
_cell.angle_beta   90.00
_cell.angle_gamma   90.00
#
_symmetry.space_group_name_H-M   'P 1'
#
loop_
_entity.id
_entity.type
_entity.pdbx_description
1 polymer ?
#
loop_
_entity_poly.entity_id
_entity_poly.type
_entity_poly.pdbx_seq_one_letter_code
_entity_poly.pdbx_strand_id
1 'polypeptide(L)' 'MVRFGKKETTDKRQLLASMDSMHRYGSTKLDNAAFQHVRENLTDLNGRSEANETDLVFLQGILANPAVTQLIKGGFS' A
#
# COMPACT_ATOMS: atom_id res chain seq x y z
N MET A 1 38.56 -10.64 28.53
CA MET A 1 37.39 -11.51 28.30
C MET A 1 36.19 -10.60 28.02
N VAL A 2 35.76 -10.46 26.77
CA VAL A 2 34.66 -9.55 26.39
C VAL A 2 33.36 -10.19 26.89
N ARG A 3 32.74 -9.59 27.91
CA ARG A 3 31.43 -10.00 28.40
C ARG A 3 30.38 -9.50 27.43
N PHE A 4 30.02 -10.32 26.45
CA PHE A 4 28.79 -10.14 25.69
C PHE A 4 27.63 -10.38 26.66
N GLY A 5 27.16 -9.27 27.26
CA GLY A 5 26.11 -9.28 28.24
C GLY A 5 24.81 -9.75 27.61
N LYS A 6 24.10 -10.65 28.29
CA LYS A 6 22.78 -11.19 27.93
C LYS A 6 21.73 -10.14 27.51
N LYS A 7 21.98 -8.85 27.78
CA LYS A 7 21.18 -7.70 27.36
C LYS A 7 21.30 -7.44 25.85
N GLU A 8 22.51 -7.44 25.28
CA GLU A 8 22.75 -7.16 23.85
C GLU A 8 22.08 -8.17 22.92
N THR A 9 22.01 -9.45 23.31
CA THR A 9 21.32 -10.50 22.54
C THR A 9 19.80 -10.43 22.66
N THR A 10 19.28 -9.76 23.68
CA THR A 10 17.84 -9.51 23.84
C THR A 10 17.43 -8.29 23.02
N ASP A 11 18.23 -7.22 23.07
CA ASP A 11 18.01 -6.02 22.25
C ASP A 11 18.06 -6.34 20.75
N LYS A 12 19.02 -7.17 20.30
CA LYS A 12 19.06 -7.66 18.92
C LYS A 12 17.81 -8.43 18.52
N ARG A 13 17.25 -9.26 19.40
CA ARG A 13 16.00 -10.00 19.13
C ARG A 13 14.79 -9.08 19.06
N GLN A 14 14.73 -8.06 19.93
CA GLN A 14 13.66 -7.06 19.88
C GLN A 14 13.75 -6.22 18.60
N LEU A 15 14.95 -5.79 18.21
CA LEU A 15 15.17 -5.04 16.97
C LEU A 15 14.76 -5.86 15.73
N LEU A 16 15.15 -7.14 15.65
CA LEU A 16 14.72 -8.03 14.58
C LEU A 16 13.19 -8.20 14.54
N ALA A 17 12.55 -8.38 15.70
CA ALA A 17 11.09 -8.47 15.79
C ALA A 17 10.38 -7.16 15.38
N SER A 18 10.98 -6.00 15.66
CA SER A 18 10.48 -4.69 15.22
C SER A 18 10.69 -4.45 13.72
N MET A 19 11.72 -5.03 13.10
CA MET A 19 11.92 -4.96 11.66
C MET A 19 10.94 -5.85 10.90
N ASP A 20 10.69 -7.07 11.41
CA ASP A 20 9.70 -7.99 10.84
C ASP A 20 8.27 -7.43 10.88
N SER A 21 7.92 -6.68 11.93
CA SER A 21 6.60 -6.04 12.03
C SER A 21 6.42 -4.90 11.02
N MET A 22 7.47 -4.10 10.76
CA MET A 22 7.45 -3.07 9.72
C MET A 22 7.37 -3.68 8.31
N HIS A 23 8.07 -4.79 8.07
CA HIS A 23 8.05 -5.47 6.77
C HIS A 23 6.65 -6.03 6.44
N ARG A 24 5.95 -6.59 7.44
CA ARG A 24 4.58 -7.10 7.29
C ARG A 24 3.52 -6.01 7.14
N TYR A 25 3.71 -4.84 7.74
CA TYR A 25 2.74 -3.74 7.67
C TYR A 25 2.96 -2.80 6.48
N GLY A 26 4.21 -2.67 6.01
CA GLY A 26 4.58 -1.73 4.94
C GLY A 26 4.47 -2.31 3.52
N SER A 27 4.71 -3.60 3.34
CA SER A 27 4.87 -4.19 1.99
C SER A 27 3.57 -4.37 1.19
N THR A 28 2.39 -4.32 1.82
CA THR A 28 1.10 -4.53 1.12
C THR A 28 0.19 -3.32 1.15
N LYS A 29 0.37 -2.42 2.13
CA LYS A 29 -0.44 -1.20 2.29
C LYS A 29 0.05 -0.03 1.43
N LEU A 30 1.36 0.07 1.17
CA LEU A 30 1.92 1.18 0.39
C LEU A 30 1.68 1.00 -1.12
N ASP A 31 1.73 -0.24 -1.62
CA ASP A 31 1.66 -0.54 -3.06
C ASP A 31 0.29 -0.24 -3.68
N ASN A 32 -0.72 0.07 -2.87
CA ASN A 32 -2.10 0.25 -3.29
C ASN A 32 -2.70 1.63 -2.98
N ALA A 33 -1.96 2.48 -2.29
CA ALA A 33 -2.50 3.76 -1.82
C ALA A 33 -2.97 4.64 -2.99
N ALA A 34 -2.24 4.63 -4.11
CA ALA A 34 -2.58 5.40 -5.30
C ALA A 34 -3.89 4.92 -5.96
N PHE A 35 -4.06 3.61 -6.17
CA PHE A 35 -5.28 3.08 -6.77
C PHE A 35 -6.50 3.25 -5.86
N GLN A 36 -6.31 3.07 -4.55
CA GLN A 36 -7.35 3.32 -3.55
C GLN A 36 -7.80 4.79 -3.56
N HIS A 37 -6.84 5.72 -3.56
CA HIS A 37 -7.10 7.15 -3.63
C HIS A 37 -7.83 7.55 -4.91
N VAL A 38 -7.41 7.03 -6.07
CA VAL A 38 -8.11 7.28 -7.34
C VAL A 38 -9.54 6.73 -7.25
N ARG A 39 -9.74 5.48 -6.80
CA ARG A 39 -11.08 4.88 -6.71
C ARG A 39 -12.04 5.69 -5.84
N GLU A 40 -11.55 6.23 -4.72
CA GLU A 40 -12.36 6.98 -3.76
C GLU A 40 -12.70 8.41 -4.24
N ASN A 41 -11.86 9.01 -5.09
CA ASN A 41 -11.99 10.41 -5.49
C ASN A 41 -12.41 10.62 -6.96
N LEU A 42 -12.40 9.56 -7.79
CA LEU A 42 -12.68 9.69 -9.23
C LEU A 42 -14.09 10.21 -9.53
N THR A 43 -15.08 9.84 -8.73
CA THR A 43 -16.46 10.33 -8.87
C THR A 43 -16.58 11.82 -8.58
N ASP A 44 -15.74 12.36 -7.71
CA ASP A 44 -15.76 13.78 -7.31
C ASP A 44 -15.06 14.68 -8.33
N LEU A 45 -14.28 14.07 -9.23
CA LEU A 45 -13.62 14.74 -10.36
C LEU A 45 -14.50 14.77 -11.61
N ASN A 46 -15.54 13.93 -11.69
CA ASN A 46 -16.50 13.99 -12.79
C ASN A 46 -17.23 15.34 -12.79
N GLY A 47 -17.10 16.09 -13.89
CA GLY A 47 -17.72 17.41 -14.05
C GLY A 47 -16.88 18.59 -13.54
N ARG A 48 -15.65 18.36 -13.04
CA ARG A 48 -14.70 19.45 -12.77
C ARG A 48 -14.00 19.87 -14.05
N SER A 49 -13.98 21.17 -14.34
CA SER A 49 -13.32 21.72 -15.54
C SER A 49 -11.80 21.53 -15.52
N GLU A 50 -11.19 21.29 -14.36
CA GLU A 50 -9.74 21.07 -14.25
C GLU A 50 -9.32 19.63 -14.57
N ALA A 51 -10.26 18.69 -14.61
CA ALA A 51 -9.99 17.28 -14.89
C ALA A 51 -10.21 16.98 -16.37
N ASN A 52 -9.22 16.37 -17.02
CA ASN A 52 -9.35 15.95 -18.41
C ASN A 52 -10.32 14.77 -18.52
N GLU A 53 -11.37 14.93 -19.31
CA GLU A 53 -12.40 13.92 -19.53
C GLU A 53 -11.85 12.60 -20.07
N THR A 54 -10.84 12.65 -20.95
CA THR A 54 -10.20 11.45 -21.52
C THR A 54 -9.49 10.65 -20.44
N ASP A 55 -8.79 11.34 -19.54
CA ASP A 55 -8.07 10.71 -18.42
C ASP A 55 -9.06 10.10 -17.42
N LEU A 56 -10.19 10.77 -17.16
CA LEU A 56 -11.25 10.24 -16.29
C LEU A 56 -11.86 8.96 -16.86
N VAL A 57 -12.21 8.95 -18.16
CA VAL A 57 -12.75 7.77 -18.84
C VAL A 57 -11.73 6.62 -18.84
N PHE A 58 -10.46 6.93 -19.10
CA PHE A 58 -9.38 5.95 -19.04
C PHE A 58 -9.22 5.32 -17.66
N LEU A 59 -9.19 6.13 -16.60
CA LEU A 59 -9.10 5.67 -15.21
C LEU A 59 -10.33 4.85 -14.79
N GLN A 60 -11.53 5.25 -15.22
CA GLN A 60 -12.75 4.45 -15.01
C GLN A 60 -12.65 3.10 -15.71
N GLY A 61 -12.11 3.06 -16.94
CA GLY A 61 -11.87 1.82 -17.67
C GLY A 61 -10.87 0.89 -16.98
N ILE A 62 -9.79 1.44 -16.41
CA ILE A 62 -8.83 0.68 -15.60
C ILE A 62 -9.52 0.09 -14.36
N LEU A 63 -10.31 0.88 -13.63
CA LEU A 63 -10.99 0.43 -12.41
C LEU A 63 -12.10 -0.59 -12.67
N ALA A 64 -12.71 -0.57 -13.86
CA ALA A 64 -13.70 -1.56 -14.28
C ALA A 64 -13.09 -2.96 -14.53
N ASN A 65 -11.75 -3.06 -14.62
CA ASN A 65 -11.08 -4.33 -14.78
C ASN A 65 -11.09 -5.15 -13.47
N PRO A 66 -11.64 -6.38 -13.46
CA PRO A 66 -11.69 -7.23 -12.27
C PRO A 66 -10.31 -7.54 -11.68
N ALA A 67 -9.27 -7.66 -12.51
CA ALA A 67 -7.89 -7.89 -12.05
C ALA A 67 -7.37 -6.70 -11.24
N VAL A 68 -7.69 -5.48 -11.67
CA VAL A 68 -7.35 -4.25 -10.94
C VAL A 68 -8.10 -4.17 -9.61
N THR A 69 -9.37 -4.58 -9.58
CA THR A 69 -10.14 -4.65 -8.32
C THR A 69 -9.53 -5.66 -7.34
N GLN A 70 -9.01 -6.79 -7.82
CA GLN A 70 -8.33 -7.77 -6.97
C GLN A 70 -6.99 -7.26 -6.46
N LEU A 71 -6.23 -6.55 -7.31
CA LEU A 71 -5.02 -5.85 -6.90
C LEU A 71 -5.34 -4.82 -5.81
N ILE A 72 -6.40 -4.02 -5.98
CA ILE A 72 -6.85 -3.00 -5.02
C ILE A 72 -7.23 -3.61 -3.66
N LYS A 73 -7.76 -4.83 -3.63
CA LYS A 73 -8.13 -5.52 -2.39
C LYS A 73 -6.96 -6.24 -1.70
N GLY A 74 -5.76 -6.20 -2.27
CA GLY A 74 -4.57 -6.90 -1.72
C GLY A 74 -4.49 -8.37 -2.16
N GLY A 75 -4.81 -8.65 -3.43
CA GLY A 75 -5.04 -10.01 -3.95
C GLY A 75 -3.88 -11.00 -3.77
N PHE A 76 -4.13 -12.05 -2.99
CA PHE A 76 -4.22 -13.48 -3.31
C PHE A 76 -4.13 -14.21 -1.97
N SER A 77 -5.27 -14.70 -1.46
CA SER A 77 -5.29 -15.65 -0.33
C SER A 77 -5.49 -17.06 -0.84
#